data_AF-A0A496PF79-F1
#
_entry.id   AF-A0A496PF79-F1
#
_cell.length_a   1.000
_cell.length_b   1.000
_cell.length_c   1.000
_cell.angle_alpha   90.00
_cell.angle_beta   90.00
_cell.angle_gamma   90.00
#
_symmetry.space_group_name_H-M   'P 1'
#
loop_
_entity.id
_entity.type
_entity.pdbx_description
1 polymer ?
#
loop_
_entity_poly.entity_id
_entity_poly.type
_entity_poly.pdbx_seq_one_letter_code
_entity_poly.pdbx_strand_id
1 'polypeptide(L)'
;MSMFCYQCEQSAAPGGCTVQGVCGKTAPVANLQDELTAALVGLARALDVKGHTKEGIDYIMRGLFMCVTNVNFSEDRVQEF
;
A
#
# COMPACT_ATOMS: atom_id res chain seq x y z
N MET A 1 7.80 -9.86 14.19
CA MET A 1 6.59 -9.46 13.44
C MET A 1 6.86 -9.71 11.97
N SER A 2 5.92 -10.30 11.23
CA SER A 2 6.07 -10.54 9.78
C SER A 2 5.49 -9.41 8.93
N MET A 3 4.64 -8.56 9.53
CA MET A 3 4.05 -7.35 8.94
C MET A 3 3.70 -6.34 10.05
N PHE A 4 3.26 -5.14 9.67
CA PHE A 4 2.55 -4.21 10.57
C PHE A 4 1.51 -3.40 9.80
N CYS A 5 0.22 -3.58 10.10
CA CYS A 5 -0.85 -2.81 9.46
C CYS A 5 -1.97 -2.48 10.45
N TYR A 6 -2.32 -1.19 10.54
CA TYR A 6 -3.29 -0.62 11.48
C TYR A 6 -4.32 0.32 10.82
N GLN A 7 -4.45 0.28 9.50
CA GLN A 7 -5.19 1.30 8.75
C GLN A 7 -6.72 1.20 8.91
N CYS A 8 -7.23 0.03 9.27
CA CYS A 8 -8.67 -0.20 9.41
C CYS A 8 -9.08 -0.33 10.87
N GLU A 9 -10.34 -0.02 11.13
CA GLU A 9 -10.94 -0.08 12.47
C GLU A 9 -10.85 -1.49 13.09
N GLN A 10 -10.96 -2.53 12.27
CA GLN A 10 -10.91 -3.93 12.70
C GLN A 10 -9.49 -4.48 12.90
N SER A 11 -8.45 -3.63 12.93
CA SER A 11 -7.07 -4.10 13.13
C SER A 11 -6.92 -4.85 14.46
N ALA A 12 -6.04 -5.85 14.50
CA ALA A 12 -5.88 -6.70 15.69
C ALA A 12 -5.47 -5.86 16.91
N ALA A 13 -6.19 -6.03 18.02
CA ALA A 13 -5.93 -5.31 19.26
C ALA A 13 -5.04 -6.13 20.21
N PRO A 14 -4.17 -5.47 21.01
CA PRO A 14 -3.76 -4.07 20.89
C PRO A 14 -2.63 -3.89 19.87
N GLY A 15 -2.67 -2.80 19.08
CA GLY A 15 -1.48 -2.31 18.35
C GLY A 15 -1.37 -2.66 16.85
N GLY A 16 -2.36 -3.31 16.25
CA GLY A 16 -2.40 -3.58 14.81
C GLY A 16 -2.07 -5.02 14.42
N CYS A 17 -2.25 -5.34 13.14
CA CYS A 17 -2.02 -6.67 12.61
C CYS A 17 -0.51 -6.92 12.40
N THR A 18 0.06 -7.90 13.10
CA THR A 18 1.52 -8.15 13.10
C THR A 18 1.95 -9.51 12.52
N VAL A 19 0.99 -10.39 12.22
CA VAL A 19 1.20 -11.73 11.63
C VAL A 19 0.40 -11.88 10.34
N GLN A 20 -0.91 -11.60 10.42
CA GLN A 20 -1.85 -11.54 9.30
C GLN A 20 -2.92 -10.49 9.61
N GLY A 21 -3.44 -9.83 8.58
CA GLY A 21 -4.56 -8.90 8.71
C GLY A 21 -5.86 -9.59 9.09
N VAL A 22 -6.67 -8.97 9.96
CA VAL A 22 -8.05 -9.42 10.25
C VAL A 22 -8.90 -9.43 8.98
N CYS A 23 -8.61 -8.56 8.02
CA CYS A 23 -9.20 -8.54 6.68
C CYS A 23 -8.74 -9.67 5.75
N GLY A 24 -7.86 -10.58 6.20
CA GLY A 24 -7.30 -11.68 5.42
C GLY A 24 -5.97 -11.36 4.72
N LYS A 25 -5.52 -10.10 4.73
CA LYS A 25 -4.25 -9.67 4.10
C LYS A 25 -3.06 -10.44 4.69
N THR A 26 -2.31 -11.14 3.83
CA THR A 26 -1.11 -11.88 4.23
C THR A 26 0.05 -10.93 4.48
N ALA A 27 1.05 -11.38 5.24
CA ALA A 27 2.25 -10.59 5.49
C ALA A 27 3.03 -10.21 4.21
N PRO A 28 3.23 -11.11 3.22
CA PRO A 28 3.86 -10.73 1.95
C PRO A 28 3.11 -9.62 1.23
N VAL A 29 1.77 -9.72 1.09
CA VAL A 29 0.95 -8.66 0.47
C VAL A 29 1.08 -7.34 1.24
N ALA A 30 1.08 -7.38 2.58
CA ALA A 30 1.24 -6.17 3.38
C ALA A 30 2.59 -5.49 3.14
N ASN A 31 3.69 -6.26 3.13
CA ASN A 31 5.02 -5.73 2.91
C ASN A 31 5.19 -5.16 1.49
N LEU A 32 4.59 -5.82 0.47
CA LEU A 32 4.56 -5.27 -0.90
C LEU A 32 3.75 -3.97 -0.99
N GLN A 33 2.63 -3.87 -0.27
CA GLN A 33 1.86 -2.62 -0.19
C GLN A 33 2.64 -1.51 0.54
N ASP A 34 3.48 -1.83 1.52
CA ASP A 34 4.37 -0.87 2.18
C ASP A 34 5.47 -0.37 1.22
N GLU A 35 6.11 -1.28 0.48
CA GLU A 35 7.11 -0.94 -0.56
C GLU A 35 6.51 -0.08 -1.66
N LEU A 36 5.33 -0.45 -2.17
CA LEU A 36 4.59 0.33 -3.16
C LEU A 36 4.29 1.73 -2.62
N THR A 37 3.79 1.85 -1.39
CA THR A 37 3.50 3.16 -0.78
C THR A 37 4.76 4.02 -0.69
N ALA A 38 5.91 3.45 -0.33
CA ALA A 38 7.18 4.15 -0.30
C ALA A 38 7.63 4.62 -1.70
N ALA A 39 7.47 3.78 -2.73
CA ALA A 39 7.77 4.14 -4.11
C ALA A 39 6.88 5.29 -4.62
N LEU A 40 5.59 5.29 -4.28
CA LEU A 40 4.65 6.36 -4.64
C LEU A 40 5.00 7.69 -3.97
N VAL A 41 5.52 7.69 -2.73
CA VAL A 41 6.07 8.89 -2.10
C VAL A 41 7.29 9.41 -2.87
N GLY A 42 8.17 8.51 -3.34
CA GLY A 42 9.28 8.86 -4.21
C GLY A 42 8.84 9.50 -5.52
N LEU A 43 7.82 8.93 -6.18
CA LEU A 43 7.22 9.48 -7.39
C LEU A 43 6.61 10.86 -7.15
N ALA A 44 5.84 11.03 -6.07
CA ALA A 44 5.24 12.32 -5.71
C ALA A 44 6.31 13.42 -5.55
N ARG A 45 7.41 13.13 -4.83
CA ARG A 45 8.53 14.06 -4.67
C ARG A 45 9.21 14.40 -6.00
N ALA A 46 9.35 13.43 -6.90
CA ALA A 46 9.91 13.67 -8.22
C ALA A 46 9.01 14.59 -9.07
N LEU A 47 7.69 14.40 -8.99
CA LEU A 47 6.70 15.26 -9.66
C LEU A 47 6.69 16.68 -9.08
N ASP A 48 6.90 16.86 -7.78
CA ASP A 48 7.01 18.20 -7.17
C ASP A 48 8.19 19.01 -7.74
N VAL A 49 9.28 18.34 -8.13
CA VAL A 49 10.46 19.00 -8.72
C VAL A 49 10.31 19.17 -10.23
N LYS A 50 9.75 18.18 -10.93
CA LYS A 50 9.69 18.15 -12.40
C LYS A 50 8.40 18.73 -12.99
N GLY A 51 7.40 18.97 -12.15
CA GLY A 51 6.06 19.37 -12.54
C GLY A 51 5.07 18.21 -12.50
N HIS A 52 3.85 18.50 -12.04
CA HIS A 52 2.76 17.54 -11.98
C HIS A 52 2.22 17.26 -13.38
N THR A 53 2.06 15.98 -13.73
CA THR A 53 1.40 15.53 -14.96
C THR A 53 0.12 14.77 -14.62
N LYS A 54 -0.84 14.77 -15.55
CA LYS A 54 -2.10 14.02 -15.35
C LYS A 54 -1.82 12.54 -15.18
N GLU A 55 -0.89 12.01 -15.97
CA GLU A 55 -0.46 10.62 -15.95
C GLU A 55 0.22 10.27 -14.61
N GLY A 56 1.09 11.14 -14.10
CA GLY A 56 1.76 10.92 -12.82
C GLY A 56 0.78 10.91 -11.65
N ILE A 57 -0.20 11.83 -11.66
CA ILE A 57 -1.27 11.88 -10.66
C ILE A 57 -2.15 10.62 -10.75
N ASP A 58 -2.54 10.19 -11.96
CA ASP A 58 -3.32 8.96 -12.16
C ASP A 58 -2.60 7.72 -11.63
N TYR A 59 -1.31 7.59 -11.91
CA TYR A 59 -0.47 6.51 -11.39
C TYR A 59 -0.44 6.49 -9.85
N ILE A 60 -0.25 7.66 -9.22
CA ILE A 60 -0.27 7.77 -7.76
C ILE A 60 -1.63 7.34 -7.20
N MET A 61 -2.74 7.83 -7.77
CA MET A 61 -4.09 7.49 -7.32
C MET A 61 -4.36 5.99 -7.42
N ARG A 62 -3.99 5.35 -8.52
CA ARG A 62 -4.19 3.90 -8.74
C ARG A 62 -3.37 3.07 -7.77
N GLY A 63 -2.11 3.46 -7.51
CA GLY A 63 -1.24 2.77 -6.57
C GLY A 63 -1.75 2.88 -5.13
N LEU A 64 -2.15 4.08 -4.70
CA LEU A 64 -2.74 4.29 -3.39
C LEU A 64 -4.05 3.50 -3.21
N PHE A 65 -4.91 3.47 -4.25
CA PHE A 65 -6.17 2.73 -4.19
C PHE A 65 -5.94 1.22 -4.03
N MET A 66 -4.87 0.69 -4.64
CA MET A 66 -4.49 -0.73 -4.48
C MET A 66 -4.18 -1.11 -3.03
N CYS A 67 -3.70 -0.18 -2.20
CA CYS A 67 -3.34 -0.42 -0.80
C CYS A 67 -4.52 -0.25 0.19
N VAL A 68 -5.68 0.22 -0.28
CA VAL A 68 -6.87 0.42 0.57
C VAL A 68 -7.41 -0.93 1.06
N THR A 69 -7.93 -0.94 2.28
CA THR A 69 -8.51 -2.14 2.91
C THR A 69 -9.54 -2.80 2.00
N ASN A 70 -9.39 -4.12 1.79
CA ASN A 70 -10.26 -4.96 0.96
C ASN A 70 -10.25 -4.64 -0.55
N VAL A 71 -9.24 -3.94 -1.06
CA VAL A 71 -9.14 -3.68 -2.51
C VAL A 71 -8.34 -4.74 -3.26
N ASN A 72 -7.10 -5.03 -2.84
CA ASN A 72 -6.25 -6.01 -3.54
C ASN A 72 -5.47 -6.90 -2.57
N PHE A 73 -5.51 -8.21 -2.82
CA PHE A 73 -4.83 -9.25 -2.04
C PHE A 73 -3.87 -10.10 -2.89
N SER A 74 -3.64 -9.75 -4.16
CA SER A 74 -2.76 -10.52 -5.06
C SER A 74 -1.33 -10.01 -4.99
N GLU A 75 -0.40 -10.86 -4.55
CA GLU A 75 1.03 -10.56 -4.49
C GLU A 75 1.58 -10.17 -5.87
N ASP A 76 1.33 -10.98 -6.90
CA ASP A 76 1.78 -10.72 -8.27
C ASP A 76 1.32 -9.36 -8.81
N ARG A 77 0.08 -8.96 -8.50
CA ARG A 77 -0.49 -7.69 -8.99
C ARG A 77 0.08 -6.47 -8.28
N VAL A 78 0.47 -6.61 -7.01
CA VAL A 78 1.14 -5.53 -6.28
C VAL A 78 2.61 -5.44 -6.71
N GLN A 79 3.26 -6.58 -6.98
CA GLN A 79 4.64 -6.65 -7.45
C GLN A 79 4.82 -6.12 -8.89
N GLU A 80 3.82 -6.34 -9.76
CA GLU A 80 3.81 -5.85 -11.15
C GLU A 80 3.59 -4.33 -11.25
N PHE A 81 2.95 -3.73 -10.24
CA PHE A 81 2.56 -2.32 -10.25
C PHE A 81 3.77 -1.38 -10.08
#